data_AF-A0A2V3JKL8-F1
#
_entry.id   AF-A0A2V3JKL8-F1
#
_cell.length_a   1.000
_cell.length_b   1.000
_cell.length_c   1.000
_cell.angle_alpha   90.00
_cell.angle_beta   90.00
_cell.angle_gamma   90.00
#
_symmetry.space_group_name_H-M   'P 1'
#
loop_
_entity.id
_entity.type
_entity.pdbx_description
1 polymer ?
#
loop_
_entity_poly.entity_id
_entity_poly.type
_entity_poly.pdbx_seq_one_letter_code
_entity_poly.pdbx_strand_id
1 'polypeptide(L)'
;MDDNDQAILRITQDGIPLDKEPFKVIANQIGLTEEEVIARLKRLKSTGVIKRLGISVNQRKVGIVANAVVAWKVPEQLVERIGNILSSYKEVTHCYERVVIPGKWEHNLFTVVHGYNRESVERFAKRMSDVIGIKDYIIMFSNEQFKRTSVKHPL
;
A
#
# COMPACT_ATOMS: atom_id res chain seq x y z
N MET A 1 -21.52 13.99 1.79
CA MET A 1 -20.39 14.64 2.48
C MET A 1 -20.62 16.13 2.33
N ASP A 2 -20.53 16.89 3.41
CA ASP A 2 -20.70 18.36 3.40
C ASP A 2 -19.36 19.08 3.66
N ASP A 3 -19.39 20.41 3.74
CA ASP A 3 -18.20 21.25 3.94
C ASP A 3 -17.51 20.96 5.29
N ASN A 4 -18.29 20.66 6.33
CA ASN A 4 -17.75 20.30 7.64
C ASN A 4 -17.02 18.96 7.60
N ASP A 5 -17.58 17.96 6.90
CA ASP A 5 -16.89 16.68 6.69
C ASP A 5 -15.58 16.89 5.92
N GLN A 6 -15.58 17.74 4.89
CA GLN A 6 -14.37 18.07 4.12
C GLN A 6 -13.33 18.77 5.01
N ALA A 7 -13.75 19.72 5.84
CA ALA A 7 -12.86 20.41 6.76
C ALA A 7 -12.22 19.46 7.78
N ILE A 8 -13.00 18.55 8.38
CA ILE A 8 -12.50 17.50 9.28
C ILE A 8 -11.46 16.63 8.55
N LEU A 9 -11.76 16.19 7.33
CA LEU A 9 -10.85 15.36 6.53
C LEU A 9 -9.57 16.12 6.16
N ARG A 10 -9.65 17.40 5.80
CA ARG A 10 -8.48 18.25 5.52
C ARG A 10 -7.55 18.35 6.72
N ILE A 11 -8.10 18.62 7.90
CA ILE A 11 -7.32 18.73 9.15
C ILE A 11 -6.67 17.39 9.50
N THR A 12 -7.40 16.28 9.33
CA THR A 12 -6.93 14.95 9.73
C THR A 12 -6.09 14.22 8.66
N GLN A 13 -5.95 14.78 7.46
CA GLN A 13 -5.27 14.12 6.33
C GLN A 13 -3.79 13.83 6.59
N ASP A 14 -3.10 14.74 7.28
CA ASP A 14 -1.68 14.57 7.65
C ASP A 14 -1.51 13.87 9.02
N GLY A 15 -2.63 13.57 9.70
CA GLY A 15 -2.66 12.91 11.01
C GLY A 15 -3.68 13.54 11.96
N ILE A 16 -4.01 12.84 13.04
CA ILE A 16 -4.78 13.42 14.15
C ILE A 16 -3.81 14.26 15.01
N PRO A 17 -4.23 15.45 15.52
CA PRO A 17 -3.43 16.25 16.44
C PRO A 17 -2.91 15.43 17.63
N LEU A 18 -1.66 15.64 18.03
CA LEU A 18 -1.08 14.99 19.19
C LEU A 18 -1.43 15.77 20.46
N ASP A 19 -2.66 15.58 20.94
CA ASP A 19 -3.21 16.21 22.14
C ASP A 19 -3.97 15.17 22.99
N LYS A 20 -4.30 15.50 24.24
CA LYS A 20 -5.15 14.67 25.10
C LYS A 20 -6.60 14.66 24.62
N GLU A 21 -7.07 15.77 24.03
CA GLU A 21 -8.42 15.94 23.49
C GLU A 21 -8.35 16.27 21.98
N PRO A 22 -7.86 15.35 21.13
CA PRO A 22 -7.52 15.68 19.75
C PRO A 22 -8.73 16.05 18.89
N PHE A 23 -9.91 15.50 19.19
CA PHE A 23 -11.14 15.82 18.45
C PHE A 23 -11.72 17.16 18.88
N LYS A 24 -11.54 17.56 20.14
CA LYS A 24 -11.81 18.93 20.60
C LYS A 24 -10.94 19.96 19.90
N VAL A 25 -9.65 19.66 19.69
CA VAL A 25 -8.76 20.54 18.92
C VAL A 25 -9.29 20.75 17.50
N ILE A 26 -9.74 19.67 16.84
CA ILE A 26 -10.35 19.76 15.50
C ILE A 26 -11.64 20.57 15.55
N ALA A 27 -12.53 20.27 16.50
CA ALA A 27 -13.81 20.92 16.69
C ALA A 27 -13.68 22.44 16.84
N ASN A 28 -12.74 22.89 17.69
CA ASN A 28 -12.46 24.31 17.90
C ASN A 28 -11.99 25.05 16.64
N GLN A 29 -11.29 24.37 15.71
CA GLN A 29 -10.82 24.99 14.47
C GLN A 29 -11.93 25.27 13.46
N ILE A 30 -13.03 24.53 13.53
CA ILE A 30 -14.13 24.56 12.54
C ILE A 30 -15.48 24.94 13.15
N GLY A 31 -15.50 25.35 14.43
CA GLY A 31 -16.71 25.82 15.10
C GLY A 31 -17.74 24.72 15.40
N LEU A 32 -17.29 23.49 15.64
CA LEU A 32 -18.15 22.36 16.01
C LEU A 32 -17.94 21.96 17.48
N THR A 33 -18.79 21.06 17.97
CA THR A 33 -18.52 20.34 19.23
C THR A 33 -17.65 19.10 18.99
N GLU A 34 -16.98 18.62 20.03
CA GLU A 34 -16.18 17.40 19.95
C GLU A 34 -17.05 16.19 19.58
N GLU A 35 -18.26 16.10 20.14
CA GLU A 35 -19.21 15.03 19.87
C GLU A 35 -19.61 14.98 18.40
N GLU A 36 -19.80 16.15 17.78
CA GLU A 36 -20.16 16.24 16.37
C GLU A 36 -19.01 15.78 15.47
N VAL A 37 -17.77 16.20 15.76
CA VAL A 37 -16.57 15.73 15.04
C VAL A 37 -16.45 14.20 15.14
N ILE A 38 -16.60 13.64 16.33
CA ILE A 38 -16.54 12.18 16.55
C ILE A 38 -17.66 11.46 15.79
N ALA A 39 -18.89 11.98 15.82
CA ALA A 39 -20.02 11.40 15.10
C ALA A 39 -19.80 11.39 13.58
N ARG A 40 -19.29 12.51 13.04
CA ARG A 40 -18.95 12.64 11.61
C ARG A 40 -17.83 11.68 11.21
N LEU A 41 -16.74 11.61 11.97
CA LEU A 41 -15.65 10.65 11.73
C LEU A 41 -16.13 9.20 11.74
N LYS A 42 -16.99 8.83 12.70
CA LYS A 42 -17.61 7.49 12.76
C LYS A 42 -18.44 7.20 11.51
N ARG A 43 -19.26 8.15 11.06
CA ARG A 43 -20.08 8.02 9.84
C ARG A 43 -19.22 7.93 8.58
N LEU A 44 -18.17 8.74 8.46
CA LEU A 44 -17.24 8.70 7.32
C LEU A 44 -16.48 7.36 7.28
N LYS A 45 -16.16 6.79 8.44
CA LYS A 45 -15.58 5.43 8.53
C LYS A 45 -16.59 4.35 8.13
N SER A 46 -17.83 4.38 8.63
CA SER A 46 -18.83 3.35 8.32
C SER A 46 -19.28 3.37 6.86
N THR A 47 -19.24 4.53 6.21
CA THR A 47 -19.55 4.70 4.79
C THR A 47 -18.37 4.43 3.85
N GLY A 48 -17.20 4.07 4.40
CA GLY A 48 -16.01 3.71 3.61
C GLY A 48 -15.20 4.90 3.07
N VAL A 49 -15.60 6.15 3.36
CA VAL A 49 -14.81 7.34 3.03
C VAL A 49 -13.48 7.32 3.78
N ILE A 50 -13.52 7.02 5.09
CA ILE A 50 -12.32 6.72 5.88
C ILE A 50 -12.12 5.20 5.90
N LYS A 51 -11.18 4.71 5.10
CA LYS A 51 -10.84 3.27 5.06
C LYS A 51 -10.29 2.75 6.38
N ARG A 52 -9.43 3.54 7.04
CA ARG A 52 -8.75 3.15 8.27
C ARG A 52 -8.38 4.37 9.10
N LEU A 53 -8.62 4.27 10.40
CA LEU A 53 -8.02 5.16 11.40
C LEU A 53 -7.03 4.34 12.23
N GLY A 54 -5.75 4.71 12.23
CA GLY A 54 -4.74 3.95 12.94
C GLY A 54 -3.32 4.41 12.62
N ILE A 55 -2.36 3.64 13.11
CA ILE A 55 -0.93 3.96 13.01
C ILE A 55 -0.36 3.44 11.70
N SER A 56 0.50 4.25 11.07
CA SER A 56 1.32 3.85 9.94
C SER A 56 2.78 3.76 10.41
N VAL A 57 3.34 2.55 10.39
CA VAL A 57 4.71 2.29 10.85
C VAL A 57 5.68 2.36 9.67
N ASN A 58 6.85 2.96 9.88
CA ASN A 58 7.91 2.93 8.87
C ASN A 58 8.62 1.57 8.89
N GLN A 59 8.30 0.70 7.92
CA GLN A 59 8.84 -0.66 7.81
C GLN A 59 10.38 -0.73 7.79
N ARG A 60 11.07 0.31 7.27
CA ARG A 60 12.54 0.35 7.28
C ARG A 60 13.10 0.45 8.70
N LYS A 61 12.40 1.17 9.60
CA LYS A 61 12.79 1.30 11.01
C LYS A 61 12.63 -0.01 11.80
N VAL A 62 11.90 -0.99 11.28
CA VAL A 62 11.72 -2.32 11.89
C VAL A 62 12.49 -3.42 11.16
N GLY A 63 13.51 -3.06 10.36
CA GLY A 63 14.46 -4.00 9.76
C GLY A 63 14.08 -4.55 8.38
N ILE A 64 12.96 -4.12 7.80
CA ILE A 64 12.59 -4.48 6.43
C ILE A 64 13.24 -3.49 5.46
N VAL A 65 14.44 -3.84 4.99
CA VAL A 65 15.28 -2.96 4.17
C VAL A 65 15.33 -3.36 2.70
N ALA A 66 15.17 -4.64 2.37
CA ALA A 66 15.16 -5.09 0.98
C ALA A 66 13.72 -5.06 0.43
N ASN A 67 13.50 -4.23 -0.59
CA ASN A 67 12.23 -4.09 -1.28
C ASN A 67 12.50 -4.34 -2.76
N ALA A 68 11.78 -5.28 -3.37
CA ALA A 68 11.89 -5.56 -4.79
C ALA A 68 10.52 -5.67 -5.43
N VAL A 69 10.48 -5.31 -6.71
CA VAL A 69 9.41 -5.75 -7.60
C VAL A 69 9.95 -6.92 -8.39
N VAL A 70 9.27 -8.06 -8.35
CA VAL A 70 9.56 -9.20 -9.21
C VAL A 70 8.53 -9.22 -10.34
N ALA A 71 9.01 -9.10 -11.57
CA ALA A 71 8.17 -9.16 -12.75
C ALA A 71 8.30 -10.54 -13.40
N TRP A 72 7.18 -11.21 -13.63
CA TRP A 72 7.08 -12.57 -14.11
C TRP A 72 6.47 -12.56 -15.51
N LYS A 73 7.04 -13.34 -16.43
CA LYS A 73 6.45 -13.57 -17.75
C LYS A 73 5.56 -14.81 -17.68
N VAL A 74 4.28 -14.58 -17.45
CA VAL A 74 3.29 -15.62 -17.19
C VAL A 74 2.39 -15.80 -18.40
N PRO A 75 2.16 -17.03 -18.90
CA PRO A 75 1.13 -17.27 -19.92
C PRO A 75 -0.23 -16.75 -19.45
N GLU A 76 -0.95 -16.03 -20.30
CA GLU A 76 -2.20 -15.32 -19.96
C GLU A 76 -3.21 -16.21 -19.23
N GLN A 77 -3.39 -17.44 -19.71
CA GLN A 77 -4.28 -18.44 -19.13
C GLN A 77 -3.89 -18.93 -17.72
N LEU A 78 -2.68 -18.63 -17.25
CA LEU A 78 -2.17 -19.01 -15.93
C LEU A 78 -2.10 -17.83 -14.95
N VAL A 79 -2.32 -16.59 -15.42
CA VAL A 79 -2.08 -15.37 -14.62
C VAL A 79 -2.87 -15.39 -13.32
N GLU A 80 -4.17 -15.66 -13.38
CA GLU A 80 -5.03 -15.68 -12.19
C GLU A 80 -4.58 -16.75 -11.17
N ARG A 81 -4.37 -17.98 -11.64
CA ARG A 81 -3.92 -19.09 -10.79
C ARG A 81 -2.58 -18.78 -10.12
N ILE A 82 -1.60 -18.32 -10.90
CA ILE A 82 -0.25 -18.02 -10.39
C ILE A 82 -0.28 -16.79 -9.49
N GLY A 83 -1.06 -15.77 -9.84
CA GLY A 83 -1.29 -14.58 -9.03
C GLY A 83 -1.79 -14.94 -7.63
N ASN A 84 -2.82 -15.81 -7.55
CA ASN A 84 -3.38 -16.30 -6.29
C ASN A 84 -2.36 -17.09 -5.45
N ILE A 85 -1.53 -17.93 -6.08
CA ILE A 85 -0.46 -18.65 -5.38
C ILE A 85 0.53 -17.64 -4.80
N LEU A 86 1.04 -16.72 -5.62
CA LEU A 86 2.06 -15.76 -5.20
C LEU A 86 1.55 -14.81 -4.09
N SER A 87 0.32 -14.32 -4.19
CA SER A 87 -0.27 -13.42 -3.19
C SER A 87 -0.58 -14.08 -1.86
N SER A 88 -0.56 -15.42 -1.78
CA SER A 88 -0.77 -16.14 -0.51
C SER A 88 0.46 -16.11 0.42
N TYR A 89 1.63 -15.74 -0.11
CA TYR A 89 2.87 -15.69 0.67
C TYR A 89 3.01 -14.34 1.40
N LYS A 90 3.34 -14.41 2.70
CA LYS A 90 3.52 -13.23 3.57
C LYS A 90 4.57 -12.23 3.08
N GLU A 91 5.56 -12.70 2.31
CA GLU A 91 6.61 -11.87 1.73
C GLU A 91 6.09 -10.98 0.58
N VAL A 92 4.94 -11.34 -0.02
CA VAL A 92 4.29 -10.61 -1.12
C VAL A 92 3.18 -9.72 -0.56
N THR A 93 3.36 -8.40 -0.64
CA THR A 93 2.32 -7.45 -0.17
C THR A 93 1.34 -7.02 -1.26
N HIS A 94 1.78 -7.06 -2.51
CA HIS A 94 0.96 -6.71 -3.66
C HIS A 94 1.27 -7.67 -4.80
N CYS A 95 0.23 -8.08 -5.50
CA CYS A 95 0.30 -8.88 -6.72
C CYS A 95 -0.64 -8.22 -7.72
N TYR A 96 -0.13 -7.80 -8.87
CA TYR A 96 -0.94 -7.14 -9.89
C TYR A 96 -0.54 -7.58 -11.30
N GLU A 97 -1.56 -7.77 -12.13
CA GLU A 97 -1.41 -7.96 -13.56
C GLU A 97 -1.29 -6.61 -14.27
N ARG A 98 -0.48 -6.56 -15.33
CA ARG A 98 -0.36 -5.42 -16.25
C ARG A 98 -0.31 -5.90 -17.69
N VAL A 99 -0.78 -5.03 -18.57
CA VAL A 99 -0.64 -5.21 -20.02
C VAL A 99 0.82 -5.29 -20.43
N VAL A 100 1.11 -6.15 -21.39
CA VAL A 100 2.43 -6.25 -22.03
C VAL A 100 2.58 -5.22 -23.14
N ILE A 101 3.83 -4.86 -23.45
CA ILE A 101 4.21 -4.05 -24.59
C ILE A 101 5.14 -4.89 -25.46
N PRO A 102 4.63 -5.53 -26.54
CA PRO A 102 5.41 -6.43 -27.38
C PRO A 102 6.75 -5.83 -27.84
N GLY A 103 7.83 -6.61 -27.75
CA GLY A 103 9.18 -6.17 -28.12
C GLY A 103 9.83 -5.14 -27.19
N LYS A 104 9.14 -4.68 -26.13
CA LYS A 104 9.68 -3.75 -25.13
C LYS A 104 9.59 -4.30 -23.70
N TRP A 105 8.47 -4.88 -23.33
CA TRP A 105 8.21 -5.40 -21.99
C TRP A 105 7.14 -6.49 -22.03
N GLU A 106 7.51 -7.72 -21.69
CA GLU A 106 6.63 -8.89 -21.83
C GLU A 106 6.29 -9.56 -20.49
N HIS A 107 6.71 -8.97 -19.36
CA HIS A 107 6.36 -9.45 -18.02
C HIS A 107 5.03 -8.86 -17.58
N ASN A 108 4.00 -9.68 -17.47
CA ASN A 108 2.62 -9.29 -17.23
C ASN A 108 2.18 -9.41 -15.77
N LEU A 109 2.86 -10.21 -14.94
CA LEU A 109 2.51 -10.34 -13.52
C LEU A 109 3.62 -9.76 -12.65
N PHE A 110 3.24 -9.01 -11.61
CA PHE A 110 4.18 -8.30 -10.75
C PHE A 110 3.90 -8.60 -9.29
N THR A 111 4.94 -8.95 -8.53
CA THR A 111 4.87 -9.07 -7.07
C THR A 111 5.77 -8.05 -6.39
N VAL A 112 5.24 -7.39 -5.37
CA VAL A 112 6.04 -6.54 -4.46
C VAL A 112 6.48 -7.40 -3.29
N VAL A 113 7.79 -7.64 -3.20
CA VAL A 113 8.41 -8.53 -2.23
C VAL A 113 9.22 -7.72 -1.22
N HIS A 114 9.02 -8.03 0.06
CA HIS A 114 9.80 -7.47 1.16
C HIS A 114 10.65 -8.54 1.84
N GLY A 115 11.90 -8.19 2.13
CA GLY A 115 12.83 -9.06 2.85
C GLY A 115 13.78 -8.28 3.74
N TYR A 116 14.51 -9.01 4.58
CA TYR A 116 15.52 -8.46 5.49
C TYR A 116 16.81 -8.07 4.76
N ASN A 117 17.12 -8.73 3.63
CA ASN A 117 18.26 -8.44 2.78
C ASN A 117 18.02 -8.92 1.34
N ARG A 118 18.90 -8.55 0.40
CA ARG A 118 18.73 -8.91 -1.03
C ARG A 118 18.72 -10.43 -1.25
N GLU A 119 19.63 -11.14 -0.61
CA GLU A 119 19.74 -12.60 -0.71
C GLU A 119 18.43 -13.31 -0.31
N SER A 120 17.76 -12.83 0.75
CA SER A 120 16.48 -13.40 1.18
C SER A 120 15.38 -13.24 0.13
N VAL A 121 15.36 -12.11 -0.59
CA VAL A 121 14.42 -11.83 -1.67
C VAL A 121 14.74 -12.67 -2.90
N GLU A 122 16.02 -12.81 -3.25
CA GLU A 122 16.47 -13.65 -4.36
C GLU A 122 16.13 -15.12 -4.14
N ARG A 123 16.40 -15.64 -2.94
CA ARG A 123 16.00 -17.02 -2.56
C ARG A 123 14.50 -17.19 -2.60
N PHE A 124 13.74 -16.20 -2.13
CA PHE A 124 12.28 -16.23 -2.22
C PHE A 124 11.81 -16.29 -3.68
N ALA A 125 12.30 -15.40 -4.54
CA ALA A 125 11.93 -15.35 -5.95
C ALA A 125 12.29 -16.65 -6.68
N LYS A 126 13.47 -17.21 -6.43
CA LYS A 126 13.86 -18.51 -6.97
C LYS A 126 12.91 -19.62 -6.51
N ARG A 127 12.61 -19.69 -5.22
CA ARG A 127 11.65 -20.68 -4.67
C ARG A 127 10.29 -20.56 -5.35
N MET A 128 9.81 -19.33 -5.55
CA MET A 128 8.54 -19.08 -6.24
C MET A 128 8.57 -19.49 -7.70
N SER A 129 9.66 -19.17 -8.43
CA SER A 129 9.89 -19.67 -9.79
C SER A 129 9.80 -21.19 -9.88
N ASP A 130 10.36 -21.91 -8.91
CA ASP A 130 10.29 -23.37 -8.85
C ASP A 130 8.85 -23.86 -8.57
N VAL A 131 8.12 -23.21 -7.66
CA VAL A 131 6.72 -23.58 -7.30
C VAL A 131 5.73 -23.34 -8.45
N ILE A 132 5.84 -22.20 -9.14
CA ILE A 132 4.87 -21.80 -10.18
C ILE A 132 5.28 -22.28 -11.58
N GLY A 133 6.50 -22.80 -11.73
CA GLY A 133 7.04 -23.27 -13.02
C GLY A 133 7.41 -22.16 -14.01
N ILE A 134 7.53 -20.90 -13.57
CA ILE A 134 7.88 -19.76 -14.43
C ILE A 134 9.35 -19.41 -14.23
N LYS A 135 10.17 -19.62 -15.26
CA LYS A 135 11.62 -19.36 -15.23
C LYS A 135 12.02 -17.96 -15.69
N ASP A 136 11.18 -17.31 -16.48
CA ASP A 136 11.42 -15.95 -16.96
C ASP A 136 10.83 -14.93 -15.98
N TYR A 137 11.71 -14.38 -15.16
CA TYR A 137 11.38 -13.32 -14.21
C TYR A 137 12.58 -12.38 -13.99
N ILE A 138 12.28 -11.13 -13.61
CA ILE A 138 13.27 -10.09 -13.32
C ILE A 138 13.04 -9.59 -11.90
N ILE A 139 14.11 -9.50 -11.11
CA ILE A 139 14.08 -8.88 -9.78
C ILE A 139 14.60 -7.43 -9.89
N MET A 140 13.75 -6.47 -9.56
CA MET A 140 14.08 -5.05 -9.57
C MET A 140 14.13 -4.53 -8.14
N PHE A 141 15.32 -4.43 -7.56
CA PHE A 141 15.52 -3.85 -6.24
C PHE A 141 15.39 -2.32 -6.26
N SER A 142 14.75 -1.78 -5.23
CA SER A 142 14.81 -0.34 -4.97
C SER A 142 16.21 0.02 -4.44
N ASN A 143 16.98 0.77 -5.24
CA ASN A 143 18.29 1.30 -4.86
C ASN A 143 18.15 2.67 -4.18
N GLU A 144 17.42 3.57 -4.82
CA GLU A 144 17.19 4.94 -4.37
C GLU A 144 15.70 5.28 -4.36
N GLN A 145 15.33 6.27 -3.56
CA GLN A 145 13.96 6.73 -3.41
C GLN A 145 13.88 8.23 -3.71
N PHE A 146 13.64 8.57 -4.98
CA PHE A 146 13.54 9.97 -5.44
C PHE A 146 12.35 10.71 -4.83
N LYS A 147 11.21 10.03 -4.63
CA LYS A 147 9.99 10.63 -4.06
C LYS A 147 9.19 9.60 -3.29
N ARG A 148 8.70 9.97 -2.10
CA ARG A 148 7.70 9.23 -1.33
C ARG A 148 6.83 10.21 -0.57
N THR A 149 5.64 10.44 -1.11
CA THR A 149 4.65 11.36 -0.54
C THR A 149 3.30 10.68 -0.58
N SER A 150 2.47 10.91 0.44
CA SER A 150 1.07 10.50 0.39
C SER A 150 0.33 11.28 -0.70
N VAL A 151 -0.65 10.65 -1.35
CA VAL A 151 -1.60 11.38 -2.19
C VAL A 151 -2.42 12.27 -1.28
N LYS A 152 -2.40 13.58 -1.53
CA LYS A 152 -3.32 14.53 -0.89
C LYS A 152 -4.57 14.59 -1.73
N HIS A 153 -5.72 14.35 -1.10
CA HIS A 153 -6.99 14.53 -1.78
C HIS A 153 -7.25 16.04 -1.90
N PRO A 154 -7.67 16.53 -3.08
CA PRO A 154 -8.21 17.87 -3.22
C PRO A 154 -9.60 17.86 -2.58
N LEU A 155 -9.60 17.91 -1.26
CA LEU A 155 -10.77 18.16 -0.43
C LEU A 155 -11.00 19.65 -0.37
#